data_AF-A0A1C5FZR9-F1
#
_entry.id   AF-A0A1C5FZR9-F1
#
_cell.length_a   1.000
_cell.length_b   1.000
_cell.length_c   1.000
_cell.angle_alpha   90.00
_cell.angle_beta   90.00
_cell.angle_gamma   90.00
#
_symmetry.space_group_name_H-M   'P 1'
#
loop_
_entity.id
_entity.type
_entity.pdbx_description
1 polymer ?
#
loop_
_entity_poly.entity_id
_entity_poly.type
_entity_poly.pdbx_seq_one_letter_code
_entity_poly.pdbx_strand_id
1 'polypeptide(L)'
;QRPPAIGAPPADPPARWLVLLGYVRWADGHFSGVETMARGVAARFAGVRADTVSARSGALTLRTGPETREGEPALVLSGGDTPNLVFGLYQGGGAVSPLMTVAANGNLSIEGSFGGRMPAGSTLVTSGTATDGMLLPLPSGITPEQVADGRVVLHVHLTPHPPPLAETALFSAVETTVDGDRRVRCRVRVYNPAVNWKQPVEQPGAVDFLVLATVAATNGGG
;
A
#
# COMPACT_ATOMS: atom_id res chain seq x y z
N GLN A 1 -16.78 -27.84 35.09
CA GLN A 1 -15.59 -26.97 34.95
C GLN A 1 -15.79 -26.09 33.74
N ARG A 2 -15.54 -24.78 33.86
CA ARG A 2 -15.60 -23.84 32.73
C ARG A 2 -14.22 -23.83 32.05
N PRO A 3 -14.13 -24.05 30.72
CA PRO A 3 -12.85 -24.02 30.04
C PRO A 3 -12.21 -22.62 30.14
N PRO A 4 -10.87 -22.53 30.27
CA PRO A 4 -10.19 -21.24 30.28
C PRO A 4 -10.37 -20.51 28.95
N ALA A 5 -10.26 -19.18 28.99
CA ALA A 5 -10.26 -18.36 27.78
C ALA A 5 -9.05 -18.68 26.90
N ILE A 6 -9.20 -18.52 25.59
CA ILE A 6 -8.11 -18.69 24.62
C ILE A 6 -6.99 -17.69 24.96
N GLY A 7 -5.77 -18.20 25.15
CA GLY A 7 -4.59 -17.38 25.48
C GLY A 7 -4.43 -16.99 26.95
N ALA A 8 -5.27 -17.50 27.86
CA ALA A 8 -5.08 -17.28 29.30
C ALA A 8 -3.73 -17.89 29.77
N PRO A 9 -3.04 -17.26 30.73
CA PRO A 9 -1.87 -17.87 31.36
C PRO A 9 -2.32 -19.10 32.18
N PRO A 10 -1.44 -20.12 32.36
CA PRO A 10 -1.71 -21.24 33.25
C PRO A 10 -2.09 -20.73 34.65
N ALA A 11 -3.07 -21.37 35.29
CA ALA A 11 -3.45 -21.00 36.64
C ALA A 11 -2.33 -21.37 37.64
N ASP A 12 -2.11 -20.51 38.63
CA ASP A 12 -1.15 -20.79 39.69
C ASP A 12 -1.62 -21.96 40.57
N PRO A 13 -0.67 -22.70 41.20
CA PRO A 13 -1.01 -23.75 42.15
C PRO A 13 -1.96 -23.24 43.25
N PRO A 14 -2.95 -24.04 43.68
CA PRO A 14 -3.09 -25.48 43.44
C PRO A 14 -3.97 -25.85 42.23
N ALA A 15 -4.39 -24.89 41.39
CA ALA A 15 -5.32 -25.16 40.30
C ALA A 15 -4.66 -25.95 39.17
N ARG A 16 -5.21 -27.12 38.81
CA ARG A 16 -4.73 -27.95 37.71
C ARG A 16 -5.37 -27.50 36.39
N TRP A 17 -4.53 -27.10 35.44
CA TRP A 17 -4.96 -26.93 34.04
C TRP A 17 -5.04 -28.27 33.34
N LEU A 18 -6.17 -28.55 32.69
CA LEU A 18 -6.32 -29.69 31.80
C LEU A 18 -6.16 -29.18 30.37
N VAL A 19 -5.06 -29.56 29.71
CA VAL A 19 -4.84 -29.29 28.29
C VAL A 19 -5.35 -30.49 27.49
N LEU A 20 -6.27 -30.25 26.56
CA LEU A 20 -6.69 -31.28 25.60
C LEU A 20 -5.55 -31.49 24.58
N LEU A 21 -4.83 -32.61 24.69
CA LEU A 21 -3.77 -32.97 23.74
C LEU A 21 -4.31 -33.72 22.51
N GLY A 22 -5.47 -34.37 22.63
CA GLY A 22 -6.11 -35.15 21.58
C GLY A 22 -7.19 -36.05 22.16
N TYR A 23 -7.90 -36.77 21.31
CA TYR A 23 -8.87 -37.78 21.72
C TYR A 23 -8.27 -39.16 21.55
N VAL A 24 -8.54 -40.05 22.50
CA VAL A 24 -8.07 -41.44 22.45
C VAL A 24 -9.23 -42.39 22.64
N ARG A 25 -9.19 -43.51 21.95
CA ARG A 25 -10.15 -44.60 22.13
C ARG A 25 -9.55 -45.63 23.07
N TRP A 26 -10.36 -46.07 24.04
CA TRP A 26 -10.05 -47.18 24.92
C TRP A 26 -11.07 -48.28 24.67
N ALA A 27 -10.60 -49.52 24.55
CA ALA A 27 -11.42 -50.72 24.48
C ALA A 27 -10.82 -51.75 25.46
N ASP A 28 -11.63 -52.48 26.21
CA ASP A 28 -11.20 -53.56 27.11
C ASP A 28 -9.98 -53.20 28.00
N GLY A 29 -10.02 -52.01 28.61
CA GLY A 29 -8.96 -51.57 29.52
C GLY A 29 -7.63 -51.21 28.85
N HIS A 30 -7.54 -51.15 27.53
CA HIS A 30 -6.34 -50.75 26.80
C HIS A 30 -6.60 -49.67 25.74
N PHE A 31 -5.55 -48.91 25.44
CA PHE A 31 -5.54 -47.92 24.38
C PHE A 31 -5.69 -48.60 23.00
N SER A 32 -6.67 -48.16 22.22
CA SER A 32 -7.07 -48.79 20.94
C SER A 32 -7.10 -47.82 19.75
N GLY A 33 -6.72 -46.56 19.94
CA GLY A 33 -6.61 -45.58 18.85
C GLY A 33 -6.60 -44.13 19.30
N VAL A 34 -6.34 -43.25 18.33
CA VAL A 34 -6.41 -41.79 18.48
C VAL A 34 -7.54 -41.28 17.57
N GLU A 35 -8.26 -40.27 18.02
CA GLU A 35 -9.33 -39.61 17.28
C GLU A 35 -8.99 -38.12 17.13
N THR A 36 -9.32 -37.54 15.98
CA THR A 36 -9.09 -36.10 15.71
C THR A 36 -10.29 -35.23 16.12
N MET A 37 -11.42 -35.85 16.46
CA MET A 37 -12.63 -35.17 16.91
C MET A 37 -13.40 -36.04 17.91
N ALA A 38 -13.91 -35.46 18.99
CA ALA A 38 -14.93 -36.10 19.80
C ALA A 38 -15.89 -35.07 20.38
N ARG A 39 -17.17 -35.44 20.51
CA ARG A 39 -18.24 -34.60 21.09
C ARG A 39 -18.32 -33.20 20.44
N GLY A 40 -18.12 -33.13 19.12
CA GLY A 40 -18.19 -31.89 18.35
C GLY A 40 -16.99 -30.94 18.49
N VAL A 41 -15.93 -31.36 19.18
CA VAL A 41 -14.70 -30.58 19.31
C VAL A 41 -13.60 -31.29 18.53
N ALA A 42 -13.06 -30.61 17.52
CA ALA A 42 -11.94 -31.10 16.71
C ALA A 42 -10.62 -30.56 17.26
N ALA A 43 -9.56 -31.37 17.14
CA ALA A 43 -8.20 -30.93 17.41
C ALA A 43 -7.82 -29.81 16.42
N ARG A 44 -7.56 -28.60 16.93
CA ARG A 44 -7.11 -27.45 16.14
C ARG A 44 -5.59 -27.38 16.20
N PHE A 45 -4.90 -28.06 15.29
CA PHE A 45 -3.45 -27.91 15.15
C PHE A 45 -3.11 -27.48 13.72
N ALA A 46 -2.47 -26.31 13.60
CA ALA A 46 -1.71 -25.91 12.42
C ALA A 46 -0.42 -25.26 12.93
N GLY A 47 0.70 -25.96 12.79
CA GLY A 47 2.01 -25.47 13.23
C GLY A 47 3.08 -26.54 13.12
N VAL A 48 4.32 -26.11 12.89
CA VAL A 48 5.51 -26.97 12.85
C VAL A 48 6.50 -26.42 13.87
N ARG A 49 6.97 -27.24 14.81
CA ARG A 49 8.10 -26.88 15.68
C ARG A 49 9.38 -27.34 14.99
N ALA A 50 9.98 -26.45 14.21
CA ALA A 50 11.23 -26.70 13.50
C ALA A 50 12.07 -25.42 13.44
N ASP A 51 13.39 -25.57 13.46
CA ASP A 51 14.33 -24.47 13.21
C ASP A 51 14.31 -24.06 11.72
N THR A 52 14.07 -25.04 10.83
CA THR A 52 14.04 -24.86 9.38
C THR A 52 12.89 -25.63 8.74
N VAL A 53 12.13 -24.97 7.86
CA VAL A 53 11.17 -25.61 6.96
C VAL A 53 11.64 -25.39 5.53
N SER A 54 12.08 -26.47 4.87
CA SER A 54 12.61 -26.42 3.50
C SER A 54 11.92 -27.45 2.62
N ALA A 55 11.57 -27.07 1.39
CA ALA A 55 11.04 -27.97 0.39
C ALA A 55 12.14 -28.44 -0.57
N ARG A 56 12.28 -29.76 -0.76
CA ARG A 56 13.27 -30.33 -1.70
C ARG A 56 13.00 -29.96 -3.16
N SER A 57 11.75 -29.62 -3.48
CA SER A 57 11.32 -29.16 -4.80
C SER A 57 11.78 -27.74 -5.14
N GLY A 58 12.38 -27.00 -4.20
CA GLY A 58 12.73 -25.60 -4.38
C GLY A 58 11.56 -24.63 -4.20
N ALA A 59 10.36 -25.11 -3.86
CA ALA A 59 9.19 -24.28 -3.58
C ALA A 59 8.39 -24.83 -2.38
N LEU A 60 8.11 -23.95 -1.42
CA LEU A 60 7.31 -24.22 -0.22
C LEU A 60 5.94 -23.54 -0.35
N THR A 61 4.86 -24.31 -0.21
CA THR A 61 3.48 -23.81 -0.28
C THR A 61 2.78 -23.97 1.07
N LEU A 62 2.25 -22.87 1.61
CA LEU A 62 1.43 -22.84 2.83
C LEU A 62 -0.03 -22.59 2.45
N ARG A 63 -0.94 -23.31 3.10
CA ARG A 63 -2.40 -23.27 2.89
C ARG A 63 -3.13 -23.38 4.23
N THR A 64 -4.36 -22.88 4.27
CA THR A 64 -5.22 -22.94 5.46
C THR A 64 -5.95 -24.28 5.61
N GLY A 65 -6.19 -24.99 4.50
CA GLY A 65 -6.84 -26.30 4.46
C GLY A 65 -5.90 -27.43 4.01
N PRO A 66 -6.14 -28.68 4.43
CA PRO A 66 -5.36 -29.84 3.97
C PRO A 66 -5.66 -30.18 2.51
N GLU A 67 -6.91 -30.00 2.08
CA GLU A 67 -7.33 -30.22 0.71
C GLU A 67 -6.99 -29.05 -0.19
N THR A 68 -6.64 -29.38 -1.42
CA THR A 68 -6.48 -28.42 -2.50
C THR A 68 -7.84 -28.00 -3.03
N ARG A 69 -8.16 -26.71 -2.96
CA ARG A 69 -9.40 -26.17 -3.55
C ARG A 69 -9.08 -24.90 -4.32
N GLU A 70 -9.65 -24.80 -5.50
CA GLU A 70 -9.54 -23.60 -6.34
C GLU A 70 -10.18 -22.40 -5.65
N GLY A 71 -9.57 -21.22 -5.79
CA GLY A 71 -10.03 -19.99 -5.19
C GLY A 71 -9.63 -19.81 -3.71
N GLU A 72 -9.07 -20.81 -3.05
CA GLU A 72 -8.57 -20.69 -1.68
C GLU A 72 -7.20 -19.99 -1.65
N PRO A 73 -6.88 -19.24 -0.58
CA PRO A 73 -5.63 -18.53 -0.47
C PRO A 73 -4.44 -19.48 -0.25
N ALA A 74 -3.33 -19.15 -0.88
CA ALA A 74 -2.06 -19.83 -0.71
C ALA A 74 -0.90 -18.84 -0.64
N LEU A 75 0.13 -19.22 0.12
CA LEU A 75 1.42 -18.53 0.15
C LEU A 75 2.47 -19.48 -0.42
N VAL A 76 3.24 -19.02 -1.41
CA VAL A 76 4.32 -19.78 -2.04
C VAL A 76 5.62 -19.05 -1.85
N LEU A 77 6.64 -19.73 -1.32
CA LEU A 77 8.02 -19.28 -1.31
C LEU A 77 8.80 -20.15 -2.29
N SER A 78 9.32 -19.54 -3.36
CA SER A 78 10.14 -20.24 -4.36
C SER A 78 11.60 -19.76 -4.30
N GLY A 79 12.53 -20.70 -4.41
CA GLY A 79 13.98 -20.46 -4.38
C GLY A 79 14.70 -20.83 -5.68
N GLY A 80 13.97 -20.97 -6.79
CA GLY A 80 14.53 -21.23 -8.12
C GLY A 80 15.25 -20.01 -8.72
N ASP A 81 15.44 -20.01 -10.05
CA ASP A 81 16.13 -18.94 -10.79
C ASP A 81 15.52 -17.54 -10.58
N THR A 82 14.23 -17.50 -10.27
CA THR A 82 13.48 -16.28 -9.95
C THR A 82 12.87 -16.39 -8.54
N PRO A 83 13.68 -16.20 -7.47
CA PRO A 83 13.19 -16.35 -6.11
C PRO A 83 12.07 -15.35 -5.85
N ASN A 84 10.97 -15.81 -5.28
CA ASN A 84 9.85 -14.96 -4.95
C ASN A 84 9.04 -15.49 -3.77
N LEU A 85 8.34 -14.57 -3.12
CA LEU A 85 7.24 -14.85 -2.22
C LEU A 85 5.95 -14.40 -2.90
N VAL A 86 5.00 -15.30 -3.07
CA VAL A 86 3.72 -15.05 -3.72
C VAL A 86 2.59 -15.36 -2.76
N PHE A 87 1.71 -14.39 -2.55
CA PHE A 87 0.38 -14.62 -1.98
C PHE A 87 -0.65 -14.54 -3.11
N GLY A 88 -1.59 -15.47 -3.13
CA GLY A 88 -2.57 -15.54 -4.20
C GLY A 88 -3.64 -16.59 -4.01
N LEU A 89 -4.40 -16.85 -5.08
CA LEU A 89 -5.48 -17.83 -5.09
C LEU A 89 -5.04 -19.11 -5.80
N TYR A 90 -5.28 -20.25 -5.20
CA TYR A 90 -4.96 -21.54 -5.79
C TYR A 90 -5.82 -21.79 -7.04
N GLN A 91 -5.23 -22.34 -8.09
CA GLN A 91 -5.91 -22.67 -9.35
C GLN A 91 -6.05 -24.18 -9.52
N GLY A 92 -7.07 -24.64 -10.26
CA GLY A 92 -7.29 -26.08 -10.49
C GLY A 92 -6.09 -26.84 -11.07
N GLY A 93 -5.18 -26.15 -11.76
CA GLY A 93 -3.94 -26.72 -12.33
C GLY A 93 -2.76 -26.85 -11.36
N GLY A 94 -2.91 -26.48 -10.09
CA GLY A 94 -1.85 -26.58 -9.09
C GLY A 94 -0.96 -25.34 -8.94
N ALA A 95 -1.21 -24.32 -9.75
CA ALA A 95 -0.55 -23.02 -9.66
C ALA A 95 -1.28 -22.09 -8.67
N VAL A 96 -0.61 -20.98 -8.33
CA VAL A 96 -1.21 -19.89 -7.54
C VAL A 96 -1.28 -18.65 -8.42
N SER A 97 -2.48 -18.12 -8.61
CA SER A 97 -2.73 -16.83 -9.26
C SER A 97 -2.25 -15.71 -8.33
N PRO A 98 -1.20 -14.97 -8.68
CA PRO A 98 -0.58 -14.01 -7.77
C PRO A 98 -1.49 -12.81 -7.52
N LEU A 99 -1.76 -12.49 -6.26
CA LEU A 99 -2.39 -11.23 -5.84
C LEU A 99 -1.37 -10.25 -5.25
N MET A 100 -0.29 -10.79 -4.67
CA MET A 100 0.87 -10.05 -4.17
C MET A 100 2.14 -10.87 -4.43
N THR A 101 3.17 -10.21 -4.95
CA THR A 101 4.49 -10.82 -5.22
C THR A 101 5.60 -9.96 -4.66
N VAL A 102 6.50 -10.57 -3.90
CA VAL A 102 7.81 -10.00 -3.52
C VAL A 102 8.88 -10.71 -4.32
N ALA A 103 9.55 -9.99 -5.21
CA ALA A 103 10.66 -10.52 -6.00
C ALA A 103 12.00 -10.43 -5.26
N ALA A 104 12.99 -11.22 -5.67
CA ALA A 104 14.33 -11.25 -5.06
C ALA A 104 15.06 -9.89 -5.07
N ASN A 105 14.73 -9.00 -6.00
CA ASN A 105 15.30 -7.65 -6.07
C ASN A 105 14.59 -6.64 -5.15
N GLY A 106 13.62 -7.06 -4.35
CA GLY A 106 12.83 -6.21 -3.45
C GLY A 106 11.60 -5.57 -4.09
N ASN A 107 11.34 -5.80 -5.38
CA ASN A 107 10.13 -5.29 -6.03
C ASN A 107 8.88 -5.95 -5.44
N LEU A 108 7.88 -5.12 -5.17
CA LEU A 108 6.55 -5.52 -4.71
C LEU A 108 5.52 -5.25 -5.81
N SER A 109 4.78 -6.29 -6.20
CA SER A 109 3.62 -6.17 -7.11
C SER A 109 2.35 -6.59 -6.38
N ILE A 110 1.26 -5.86 -6.58
CA ILE A 110 -0.05 -6.10 -5.93
C ILE A 110 -1.15 -5.86 -6.98
N GLU A 111 -2.08 -6.81 -7.13
CA GLU A 111 -3.24 -6.64 -8.04
C GLU A 111 -4.38 -5.80 -7.40
N GLY A 112 -4.40 -5.71 -6.07
CA GLY A 112 -5.33 -4.88 -5.30
C GLY A 112 -4.75 -3.54 -4.82
N SER A 113 -5.30 -3.01 -3.73
CA SER A 113 -4.80 -1.80 -3.06
C SER A 113 -3.88 -2.12 -1.89
N PHE A 114 -2.84 -1.32 -1.70
CA PHE A 114 -1.97 -1.38 -0.52
C PHE A 114 -2.33 -0.26 0.46
N GLY A 115 -2.77 -0.64 1.65
CA GLY A 115 -3.01 0.30 2.76
C GLY A 115 -1.81 0.34 3.69
N GLY A 116 -1.10 1.47 3.77
CA GLY A 116 0.03 1.66 4.67
C GLY A 116 0.38 3.12 4.87
N ARG A 117 1.00 3.47 6.01
CA ARG A 117 1.58 4.81 6.21
C ARG A 117 2.89 4.86 5.43
N MET A 118 3.04 5.91 4.63
CA MET A 118 4.21 6.12 3.77
C MET A 118 5.52 6.04 4.56
N PRO A 119 6.60 5.44 4.01
CA PRO A 119 7.92 5.52 4.60
C PRO A 119 8.36 6.98 4.73
N ALA A 120 8.90 7.34 5.89
CA ALA A 120 9.60 8.61 6.06
C ALA A 120 10.66 8.78 4.95
N GLY A 121 10.69 9.95 4.30
CA GLY A 121 11.64 10.24 3.20
C GLY A 121 11.13 9.95 1.77
N SER A 122 9.88 9.52 1.57
CA SER A 122 9.30 9.42 0.23
C SER A 122 8.97 10.81 -0.35
N THR A 123 9.34 11.04 -1.61
CA THR A 123 8.90 12.22 -2.40
C THR A 123 7.86 11.77 -3.41
N LEU A 124 6.70 12.42 -3.41
CA LEU A 124 5.65 12.19 -4.41
C LEU A 124 5.50 13.40 -5.31
N VAL A 125 5.21 13.16 -6.58
CA VAL A 125 5.09 14.19 -7.60
C VAL A 125 3.75 14.09 -8.29
N THR A 126 3.15 15.24 -8.55
CA THR A 126 2.11 15.41 -9.57
C THR A 126 2.45 16.62 -10.43
N SER A 127 2.13 16.54 -11.71
CA SER A 127 2.36 17.61 -12.68
C SER A 127 1.21 17.68 -13.67
N GLY A 128 1.03 18.83 -14.29
CA GLY A 128 -0.02 19.03 -15.29
C GLY A 128 -0.16 20.50 -15.64
N THR A 129 -1.33 20.86 -16.15
CA THR A 129 -1.69 22.24 -16.46
C THR A 129 -2.83 22.72 -15.58
N ALA A 130 -2.82 24.01 -15.25
CA ALA A 130 -3.87 24.65 -14.46
C ALA A 130 -4.11 26.08 -14.95
N THR A 131 -5.36 26.53 -14.93
CA THR A 131 -5.71 27.93 -15.23
C THR A 131 -5.80 28.76 -13.96
N ASP A 132 -5.80 30.08 -14.10
CA ASP A 132 -6.05 31.00 -13.00
C ASP A 132 -7.28 30.60 -12.15
N GLY A 133 -7.12 30.63 -10.83
CA GLY A 133 -8.14 30.25 -9.85
C GLY A 133 -8.29 28.76 -9.58
N MET A 134 -7.70 27.87 -10.39
CA MET A 134 -7.79 26.43 -10.17
C MET A 134 -7.02 26.00 -8.92
N LEU A 135 -7.60 25.05 -8.18
CA LEU A 135 -6.94 24.39 -7.06
C LEU A 135 -5.94 23.35 -7.60
N LEU A 136 -4.68 23.46 -7.20
CA LEU A 136 -3.68 22.45 -7.60
C LEU A 136 -4.01 21.08 -6.98
N PRO A 137 -3.85 19.98 -7.74
CA PRO A 137 -4.03 18.65 -7.19
C PRO A 137 -2.91 18.32 -6.19
N LEU A 138 -3.22 17.41 -5.26
CA LEU A 138 -2.21 16.79 -4.40
C LEU A 138 -1.67 15.53 -5.10
N PRO A 139 -0.40 15.16 -4.90
CA PRO A 139 0.10 13.86 -5.31
C PRO A 139 -0.74 12.72 -4.70
N SER A 140 -0.83 11.60 -5.42
CA SER A 140 -1.61 10.45 -4.98
C SER A 140 -1.21 9.99 -3.57
N GLY A 141 -2.19 9.75 -2.70
CA GLY A 141 -1.97 9.33 -1.32
C GLY A 141 -1.69 10.47 -0.32
N ILE A 142 -1.62 11.73 -0.77
CA ILE A 142 -1.54 12.91 0.11
C ILE A 142 -2.92 13.51 0.32
N THR A 143 -3.31 13.74 1.58
CA THR A 143 -4.59 14.36 1.93
C THR A 143 -4.42 15.85 2.31
N PRO A 144 -5.46 16.68 2.13
CA PRO A 144 -5.42 18.08 2.55
C PRO A 144 -5.09 18.26 4.04
N GLU A 145 -5.59 17.38 4.89
CA GLU A 145 -5.37 17.41 6.34
C GLU A 145 -3.90 17.18 6.68
N GLN A 146 -3.20 16.29 5.96
CA GLN A 146 -1.77 16.08 6.17
C GLN A 146 -0.93 17.32 5.87
N VAL A 147 -1.35 18.12 4.88
CA VAL A 147 -0.72 19.39 4.53
C VAL A 147 -1.06 20.46 5.56
N ALA A 148 -2.34 20.56 5.94
CA ALA A 148 -2.82 21.53 6.94
C ALA A 148 -2.17 21.30 8.33
N ASP A 149 -1.99 20.03 8.72
CA ASP A 149 -1.34 19.64 9.97
C ASP A 149 0.20 19.79 9.93
N GLY A 150 0.79 20.24 8.81
CA GLY A 150 2.23 20.38 8.64
C GLY A 150 3.00 19.05 8.57
N ARG A 151 2.30 17.92 8.42
CA ARG A 151 2.89 16.58 8.30
C ARG A 151 3.52 16.34 6.93
N VAL A 152 3.07 17.08 5.92
CA VAL A 152 3.57 17.06 4.54
C VAL A 152 3.91 18.49 4.12
N VAL A 153 5.12 18.70 3.61
CA VAL A 153 5.52 19.97 3.00
C VAL A 153 5.37 19.86 1.49
N LEU A 154 4.68 20.84 0.90
CA LEU A 154 4.53 20.95 -0.54
C LEU A 154 5.55 21.94 -1.10
N HIS A 155 6.32 21.51 -2.10
CA HIS A 155 7.09 22.39 -2.96
C HIS A 155 6.37 22.52 -4.29
N VAL A 156 6.04 23.74 -4.69
CA VAL A 156 5.32 24.00 -5.92
C VAL A 156 6.18 24.82 -6.86
N HIS A 157 6.34 24.34 -8.08
CA HIS A 157 6.95 25.06 -9.18
C HIS A 157 5.90 25.32 -10.26
N LEU A 158 5.81 26.57 -10.70
CA LEU A 158 4.90 27.00 -11.76
C LEU A 158 5.70 27.61 -12.91
N THR A 159 5.33 27.21 -14.13
CA THR A 159 5.84 27.81 -15.36
C THR A 159 4.65 28.38 -16.14
N PRO A 160 4.67 29.67 -16.53
CA PRO A 160 3.60 30.24 -17.36
C PRO A 160 3.44 29.45 -18.67
N HIS A 161 2.21 29.01 -18.95
CA HIS A 161 1.90 28.32 -20.20
C HIS A 161 1.58 29.36 -21.29
N PRO A 162 2.31 29.37 -22.42
CA PRO A 162 2.07 30.33 -23.49
C PRO A 162 0.64 30.22 -24.03
N PRO A 163 -0.14 31.31 -24.11
CA PRO A 163 -1.44 31.28 -24.77
C PRO A 163 -1.26 31.12 -26.29
N PRO A 164 -2.30 30.66 -27.01
CA PRO A 164 -2.30 30.75 -28.48
C PRO A 164 -2.26 32.23 -28.91
N LEU A 165 -1.20 32.62 -29.59
CA LEU A 165 -0.94 34.01 -30.02
C LEU A 165 -0.99 34.12 -31.56
N ALA A 166 -1.45 35.27 -32.05
CA ALA A 166 -1.24 35.65 -33.45
C ALA A 166 0.25 35.91 -33.72
N GLU A 167 0.71 35.81 -34.97
CA GLU A 167 2.14 35.82 -35.34
C GLU A 167 2.96 37.01 -34.77
N THR A 168 2.34 38.18 -34.63
CA THR A 168 3.00 39.39 -34.12
C THR A 168 2.69 39.68 -32.65
N ALA A 169 1.82 38.89 -32.01
CA ALA A 169 1.47 39.08 -30.62
C ALA A 169 2.54 38.49 -29.68
N LEU A 170 2.83 39.22 -28.61
CA LEU A 170 3.77 38.86 -27.58
C LEU A 170 3.01 38.67 -26.26
N PHE A 171 3.55 37.82 -25.37
CA PHE A 171 3.03 37.65 -24.02
C PHE A 171 4.13 37.76 -22.98
N SER A 172 3.75 38.19 -21.78
CA SER A 172 4.59 38.15 -20.59
C SER A 172 3.74 37.80 -19.37
N ALA A 173 4.25 36.95 -18.49
CA ALA A 173 3.62 36.69 -17.20
C ALA A 173 3.70 37.95 -16.32
N VAL A 174 2.57 38.35 -15.74
CA VAL A 174 2.45 39.44 -14.76
C VAL A 174 2.47 38.87 -13.35
N GLU A 175 1.76 37.76 -13.15
CA GLU A 175 1.67 37.05 -11.88
C GLU A 175 1.70 35.55 -12.16
N THR A 176 2.47 34.80 -11.40
CA THR A 176 2.54 33.34 -11.48
C THR A 176 2.90 32.79 -10.11
N THR A 177 1.89 32.60 -9.27
CA THR A 177 2.07 32.17 -7.88
C THR A 177 0.96 31.20 -7.48
N VAL A 178 1.12 30.62 -6.29
CA VAL A 178 0.10 29.82 -5.63
C VAL A 178 -0.19 30.46 -4.28
N ASP A 179 -1.46 30.56 -3.91
CA ASP A 179 -1.85 31.12 -2.61
C ASP A 179 -1.91 30.07 -1.49
N GLY A 180 -2.27 30.52 -0.28
CA GLY A 180 -2.33 29.67 0.91
C GLY A 180 -3.33 28.50 0.77
N ASP A 181 -4.34 28.63 -0.09
CA ASP A 181 -5.33 27.59 -0.34
C ASP A 181 -4.93 26.69 -1.53
N ARG A 182 -3.70 26.81 -2.03
CA ARG A 182 -3.16 26.09 -3.20
C ARG A 182 -3.85 26.45 -4.52
N ARG A 183 -4.48 27.64 -4.60
CA ARG A 183 -5.05 28.13 -5.85
C ARG A 183 -3.99 28.81 -6.68
N VAL A 184 -3.98 28.52 -7.96
CA VAL A 184 -3.13 29.18 -8.94
C VAL A 184 -3.58 30.63 -9.10
N ARG A 185 -2.62 31.55 -9.07
CA ARG A 185 -2.78 32.93 -9.51
C ARG A 185 -1.88 33.15 -10.71
N CYS A 186 -2.50 33.23 -11.89
CA CYS A 186 -1.80 33.42 -13.15
C CYS A 186 -2.46 34.54 -13.95
N ARG A 187 -1.74 35.65 -14.11
CA ARG A 187 -2.13 36.72 -15.03
C ARG A 187 -1.06 36.88 -16.08
N VAL A 188 -1.50 36.95 -17.33
CA VAL A 188 -0.63 37.23 -18.47
C VAL A 188 -1.03 38.54 -19.10
N ARG A 189 -0.04 39.26 -19.59
CA ARG A 189 -0.22 40.44 -20.41
C ARG A 189 0.08 40.06 -21.84
N VAL A 190 -0.88 40.32 -22.72
CA VAL A 190 -0.76 40.10 -24.16
C VAL A 190 -0.79 41.45 -24.85
N TYR A 191 0.13 41.66 -25.78
CA TYR A 191 0.17 42.86 -26.60
C TYR A 191 0.67 42.54 -28.00
N ASN A 192 0.12 43.24 -28.99
CA ASN A 192 0.54 43.14 -30.37
C ASN A 192 1.16 44.49 -30.80
N PRO A 193 2.47 44.56 -31.04
CA PRO A 193 3.14 45.78 -31.48
C PRO A 193 2.55 46.37 -32.76
N ALA A 194 1.98 45.54 -33.64
CA ALA A 194 1.41 45.96 -34.91
C ALA A 194 -0.05 46.47 -34.80
N VAL A 195 -0.76 46.18 -33.70
CA VAL A 195 -2.20 46.49 -33.58
C VAL A 195 -2.52 47.35 -32.36
N ASN A 196 -1.99 47.03 -31.18
CA ASN A 196 -2.41 47.65 -29.91
C ASN A 196 -1.24 47.92 -28.94
N TRP A 197 -0.09 48.37 -29.46
CA TRP A 197 1.13 48.58 -28.67
C TRP A 197 0.99 49.51 -27.45
N LYS A 198 0.04 50.46 -27.47
CA LYS A 198 -0.24 51.37 -26.34
C LYS A 198 -1.21 50.80 -25.30
N GLN A 199 -1.90 49.71 -25.60
CA GLN A 199 -2.96 49.15 -24.77
C GLN A 199 -2.78 47.63 -24.67
N PRO A 200 -1.76 47.17 -23.92
CA PRO A 200 -1.64 45.75 -23.58
C PRO A 200 -2.89 45.30 -22.81
N VAL A 201 -3.35 44.08 -23.09
CA VAL A 201 -4.49 43.48 -22.42
C VAL A 201 -3.98 42.49 -21.38
N GLU A 202 -4.45 42.62 -20.14
CA GLU A 202 -4.22 41.59 -19.12
C GLU A 202 -5.40 40.64 -19.07
N GLN A 203 -5.09 39.36 -18.95
CA GLN A 203 -6.10 38.30 -18.91
C GLN A 203 -5.63 37.15 -18.01
N PRO A 204 -6.57 36.31 -17.53
CA PRO A 204 -6.23 35.05 -16.88
C PRO A 204 -5.32 34.19 -17.76
N GLY A 205 -4.27 33.65 -17.16
CA GLY A 205 -3.32 32.76 -17.82
C GLY A 205 -3.51 31.30 -17.44
N ALA A 206 -2.67 30.45 -18.04
CA ALA A 206 -2.49 29.06 -17.64
C ALA A 206 -1.03 28.85 -17.20
N VAL A 207 -0.79 27.79 -16.44
CA VAL A 207 0.53 27.37 -15.99
C VAL A 207 0.70 25.88 -16.20
N ASP A 208 1.93 25.46 -16.49
CA ASP A 208 2.39 24.10 -16.24
C ASP A 208 2.87 24.05 -14.77
N PHE A 209 2.43 23.06 -14.01
CA PHE A 209 2.77 22.93 -12.60
C PHE A 209 3.52 21.63 -12.32
N LEU A 210 4.36 21.69 -11.28
CA LEU A 210 4.95 20.55 -10.60
C LEU A 210 4.73 20.73 -9.09
N VAL A 211 4.03 19.78 -8.46
CA VAL A 211 3.82 19.73 -7.01
C VAL A 211 4.58 18.54 -6.47
N LEU A 212 5.55 18.80 -5.59
CA LEU A 212 6.28 17.79 -4.84
C LEU A 212 5.78 17.77 -3.39
N ALA A 213 5.39 16.61 -2.90
CA ALA A 213 5.08 16.38 -1.50
C ALA A 213 6.25 15.66 -0.83
N THR A 214 6.74 16.23 0.28
CA THR A 214 7.78 15.63 1.10
C THR A 214 7.23 15.39 2.51
N VAL A 215 7.48 14.19 3.03
CA VAL A 215 7.19 13.85 4.43
C VAL A 215 8.48 14.05 5.21
N ALA A 216 8.47 14.96 6.18
CA ALA A 216 9.62 15.17 7.05
C ALA A 216 10.03 13.82 7.67
N ALA A 217 11.33 13.50 7.60
CA ALA A 217 11.83 12.34 8.29
C ALA A 217 11.56 12.53 9.79
N THR A 218 10.78 11.62 10.40
CA THR A 218 10.76 11.55 11.86
C THR A 218 12.19 11.21 12.27
N ASN A 219 12.88 12.15 12.90
CA ASN A 219 14.20 11.93 13.46
C ASN A 219 14.12 10.77 14.46
N GLY A 220 14.33 9.55 13.99
CA GLY A 220 14.62 8.40 14.82
C GLY A 220 16.05 8.58 15.28
N GLY A 221 16.23 9.26 16.41
CA GLY A 221 17.52 9.34 17.09
C GLY A 221 18.04 7.92 17.37
N GLY A 222 19.29 7.69 17.00
CA GLY A 222 20.06 6.52 17.43
C GLY A 222 20.53 6.62 18.88
#